data_AF-A0A349CSU1-F1
#
_entry.id   AF-A0A349CSU1-F1
#
_cell.length_a   1.000
_cell.length_b   1.000
_cell.length_c   1.000
_cell.angle_alpha   90.00
_cell.angle_beta   90.00
_cell.angle_gamma   90.00
#
_symmetry.space_group_name_H-M   'P 1'
#
loop_
_entity.id
_entity.type
_entity.pdbx_description
1 polymer ?
#
loop_
_entity_poly.entity_id
_entity_poly.type
_entity_poly.pdbx_seq_one_letter_code
_entity_poly.pdbx_strand_id
1 'polypeptide(L)'
;MSNRRKPALRNDYRMGFLSSPAWFARRDRWFRHHTADGAVVICALCGVTGDRHSLELHHLDYRGVFKANGAWRSYEKDEDLIPLHHGCHEVLHQLIDRDTLLSRQRSRRDATDTALILLRIAIAEENAHA
;
A
#
# COMPACT_ATOMS: atom_id res chain seq x y z
N MET A 1 -16.30 -3.67 -6.04
CA MET A 1 -15.74 -4.80 -5.25
C MET A 1 -15.43 -5.97 -6.18
N SER A 2 -14.19 -6.09 -6.70
CA SER A 2 -13.84 -7.13 -7.70
C SER A 2 -13.36 -8.41 -7.01
N ASN A 3 -14.26 -9.38 -6.96
CA ASN A 3 -14.17 -10.63 -6.23
C ASN A 3 -13.52 -11.75 -7.07
N ARG A 4 -12.33 -11.52 -7.64
CA ARG A 4 -11.65 -12.55 -8.46
C ARG A 4 -10.75 -13.42 -7.59
N ARG A 5 -11.33 -14.57 -7.18
CA ARG A 5 -10.74 -15.70 -6.44
C ARG A 5 -9.20 -15.79 -6.57
N LYS A 6 -8.50 -15.44 -5.49
CA LYS A 6 -7.05 -15.62 -5.29
C LYS A 6 -6.84 -16.66 -4.16
N PRO A 7 -5.70 -17.38 -4.11
CA PRO A 7 -5.53 -18.58 -3.28
C PRO A 7 -5.79 -18.31 -1.79
N ALA A 8 -6.26 -19.31 -1.04
CA ALA A 8 -6.75 -19.20 0.34
C ALA A 8 -5.82 -18.40 1.29
N LEU A 9 -4.49 -18.51 1.13
CA LEU A 9 -3.49 -17.75 1.89
C LEU A 9 -3.59 -16.22 1.70
N ARG A 10 -3.97 -15.74 0.50
CA ARG A 10 -4.22 -14.31 0.25
C ARG A 10 -5.52 -13.82 0.90
N ASN A 11 -6.47 -14.72 1.18
CA ASN A 11 -7.74 -14.36 1.80
C ASN A 11 -7.59 -14.20 3.32
N ASP A 12 -6.83 -15.09 3.97
CA ASP A 12 -6.60 -15.03 5.42
C ASP A 12 -5.74 -13.80 5.82
N TYR A 13 -4.79 -13.42 4.95
CA TYR A 13 -4.09 -12.13 5.08
C TYR A 13 -5.04 -10.94 5.01
N ARG A 14 -5.87 -10.85 3.96
CA ARG A 14 -6.73 -9.68 3.72
C ARG A 14 -7.83 -9.56 4.78
N MET A 15 -8.46 -10.67 5.16
CA MET A 15 -9.58 -10.69 6.10
C MET A 15 -9.11 -10.74 7.56
N GLY A 16 -7.92 -11.29 7.82
CA GLY A 16 -7.39 -11.51 9.15
C GLY A 16 -6.30 -10.53 9.56
N PHE A 17 -5.22 -10.40 8.78
CA PHE A 17 -4.07 -9.57 9.19
C PHE A 17 -4.39 -8.08 9.16
N LEU A 18 -5.01 -7.59 8.07
CA LEU A 18 -5.32 -6.15 7.90
C LEU A 18 -6.34 -5.61 8.90
N SER A 19 -7.06 -6.49 9.61
CA SER A 19 -7.97 -6.15 10.71
C SER A 19 -7.38 -6.47 12.09
N SER A 20 -6.14 -6.97 12.15
CA SER A 20 -5.51 -7.43 13.39
C SER A 20 -4.81 -6.32 14.18
N PRO A 21 -4.68 -6.47 15.51
CA PRO A 21 -3.85 -5.58 16.33
C PRO A 21 -2.39 -5.49 15.85
N ALA A 22 -1.85 -6.56 15.25
CA ALA A 22 -0.50 -6.59 14.73
C ALA A 22 -0.32 -5.61 13.56
N TRP A 23 -1.31 -5.51 12.68
CA TRP A 23 -1.30 -4.52 11.60
C TRP A 23 -1.40 -3.09 12.13
N PHE A 24 -2.34 -2.83 13.05
CA PHE A 24 -2.48 -1.49 13.63
C PHE A 24 -1.19 -1.03 14.35
N ALA A 25 -0.58 -1.92 15.14
CA ALA A 25 0.71 -1.63 15.78
C ALA A 25 1.85 -1.42 14.76
N ARG A 26 1.87 -2.19 13.67
CA ARG A 26 2.85 -2.06 12.58
C ARG A 26 2.72 -0.71 11.87
N ARG A 27 1.48 -0.31 11.55
CA ARG A 27 1.14 0.98 10.93
C ARG A 27 1.53 2.14 11.83
N ASP A 28 1.19 2.08 13.10
CA ASP A 28 1.53 3.13 14.07
C ASP A 28 3.05 3.26 14.27
N ARG A 29 3.79 2.15 14.26
CA ARG A 29 5.25 2.17 14.29
C ARG A 29 5.83 2.84 13.05
N TRP A 30 5.31 2.52 11.87
CA TRP A 30 5.78 3.12 10.61
C TRP A 30 5.66 4.64 10.64
N PHE A 31 4.47 5.17 10.99
CA PHE A 31 4.25 6.62 11.05
C PHE A 31 5.13 7.28 12.09
N ARG A 32 5.25 6.72 13.30
CA ARG A 32 6.14 7.28 14.33
C ARG A 32 7.60 7.37 13.89
N HIS A 33 8.10 6.38 13.13
CA HIS A 33 9.45 6.41 12.60
C HIS A 33 9.62 7.48 11.52
N HIS A 34 8.65 7.60 10.60
CA HIS A 34 8.75 8.52 9.46
C HIS A 34 8.37 9.96 9.77
N THR A 35 7.72 10.21 10.91
CA THR A 35 7.44 11.56 11.43
C THR A 35 8.31 11.90 12.63
N ALA A 36 9.35 11.11 12.90
CA ALA A 36 10.34 11.46 13.92
C ALA A 36 10.97 12.82 13.57
N ASP A 37 11.34 13.57 14.61
CA ASP A 37 12.00 14.88 14.47
C ASP A 37 11.23 15.91 13.62
N GLY A 38 9.90 15.75 13.50
CA GLY A 38 9.03 16.67 12.75
C GLY A 38 9.03 16.45 11.24
N ALA A 39 9.58 15.34 10.74
CA ALA A 39 9.48 14.99 9.33
C ALA A 39 8.02 14.85 8.86
N VAL A 40 7.75 15.31 7.64
CA VAL A 40 6.43 15.17 7.00
C VAL A 40 6.39 13.93 6.13
N VAL A 41 5.24 13.26 6.11
CA VAL A 41 5.01 12.12 5.22
C VAL A 41 4.25 12.61 4.00
N ILE A 42 4.72 12.24 2.81
CA ILE A 42 4.16 12.65 1.54
C ILE A 42 3.50 11.44 0.87
N CYS A 43 2.30 11.63 0.33
CA CYS A 43 1.63 10.61 -0.48
C CYS A 43 2.50 10.25 -1.70
N ALA A 44 2.82 8.97 -1.85
CA ALA A 44 3.64 8.48 -2.94
C ALA A 44 3.01 8.70 -4.32
N LEU A 45 1.70 8.95 -4.44
CA LEU A 45 1.09 9.28 -5.73
C LEU A 45 1.02 10.79 -5.96
N CYS A 46 0.23 11.52 -5.17
CA CYS A 46 -0.09 12.91 -5.46
C CYS A 46 0.94 13.93 -4.93
N GLY A 47 1.94 13.51 -4.16
CA GLY A 47 2.97 14.42 -3.64
C GLY A 47 2.49 15.37 -2.53
N VAL A 48 1.23 15.29 -2.12
CA VAL A 48 0.67 16.08 -1.02
C VAL A 48 1.02 15.44 0.33
N THR A 49 1.37 16.27 1.31
CA THR A 49 1.63 15.84 2.70
C THR A 49 0.39 15.28 3.37
N GLY A 50 0.59 14.33 4.28
CA GLY A 50 -0.48 13.80 5.11
C GLY A 50 0.02 13.24 6.44
N ASP A 51 -0.90 12.74 7.25
CA ASP A 51 -0.62 12.18 8.57
C ASP A 51 -1.20 10.76 8.70
N ARG A 52 -1.10 10.19 9.91
CA ARG A 52 -1.65 8.86 10.22
C ARG A 52 -3.17 8.74 10.09
N HIS A 53 -3.90 9.84 9.89
CA HIS A 53 -5.35 9.85 9.73
C HIS A 53 -5.75 10.03 8.26
N SER A 54 -4.97 10.81 7.49
CA SER A 54 -5.22 11.01 6.06
C SER A 54 -4.54 9.99 5.14
N LEU A 55 -3.47 9.33 5.62
CA LEU A 55 -2.70 8.36 4.84
C LEU A 55 -2.96 6.91 5.28
N GLU A 56 -2.99 6.07 4.26
CA GLU A 56 -2.99 4.61 4.32
C GLU A 56 -1.62 4.08 3.91
N LEU A 57 -1.27 2.87 4.36
CA LEU A 57 -0.03 2.21 3.96
C LEU A 57 -0.34 1.10 2.96
N HIS A 58 0.38 1.14 1.84
CA HIS A 58 0.30 0.14 0.78
C HIS A 58 1.49 -0.80 0.82
N HIS A 59 1.22 -2.10 0.79
CA HIS A 59 2.22 -3.15 0.77
C HIS A 59 2.85 -3.37 -0.61
N LEU A 60 4.17 -3.22 -0.68
CA LEU A 60 5.01 -3.62 -1.82
C LEU A 60 5.45 -5.08 -1.73
N ASP A 61 5.51 -5.62 -0.51
CA ASP A 61 5.81 -7.00 -0.19
C ASP A 61 5.00 -7.43 1.03
N TYR A 62 4.68 -8.73 1.11
CA TYR A 62 3.96 -9.34 2.23
C TYR A 62 4.86 -10.27 3.06
N ARG A 63 6.14 -10.43 2.69
CA ARG A 63 7.11 -11.20 3.48
C ARG A 63 7.27 -10.59 4.86
N GLY A 64 7.34 -11.44 5.87
CA GLY A 64 7.44 -11.03 7.27
C GLY A 64 6.09 -10.95 8.00
N VAL A 65 4.96 -11.20 7.32
CA VAL A 65 3.66 -11.40 7.96
C VAL A 65 3.37 -12.88 8.12
N PHE A 66 3.12 -13.31 9.36
CA PHE A 66 2.78 -14.70 9.65
C PHE A 66 1.96 -14.80 10.93
N LYS A 67 1.29 -15.94 11.09
CA LYS A 67 0.54 -16.28 12.29
C LYS A 67 1.39 -17.20 13.17
N ALA A 68 1.60 -16.83 14.43
CA ALA A 68 2.32 -17.61 15.42
C ALA A 68 1.49 -17.72 16.69
N ASN A 69 1.26 -18.94 17.19
CA ASN A 69 0.44 -19.22 18.38
C ASN A 69 -0.95 -18.58 18.32
N GLY A 70 -1.61 -18.64 17.15
CA GLY A 70 -2.94 -18.07 16.94
C GLY A 70 -2.97 -16.55 16.73
N ALA A 71 -1.86 -15.83 16.96
CA ALA A 71 -1.78 -14.38 16.80
C ALA A 71 -1.01 -13.99 15.53
N TRP A 72 -1.42 -12.90 14.89
CA TRP A 72 -0.65 -12.30 13.80
C TRP A 72 0.62 -11.62 14.31
N ARG A 73 1.69 -11.68 13.51
CA ARG A 73 2.92 -10.95 13.71
C ARG A 73 3.35 -10.30 12.39
N SER A 74 3.95 -9.11 12.47
CA SER A 74 4.51 -8.41 11.33
C SER A 74 5.95 -7.96 11.62
N TYR A 75 6.85 -8.46 10.79
CA TYR A 75 8.26 -8.10 10.70
C TYR A 75 8.58 -7.49 9.33
N GLU A 76 7.57 -6.93 8.67
CA GLU A 76 7.72 -6.23 7.40
C GLU A 76 8.69 -5.06 7.57
N LYS A 77 9.58 -4.88 6.60
CA LYS A 77 10.47 -3.72 6.60
C LYS A 77 9.69 -2.46 6.31
N ASP A 78 10.22 -1.32 6.72
CA ASP A 78 9.60 -0.02 6.41
C ASP A 78 9.62 0.28 4.91
N GLU A 79 10.67 -0.15 4.20
CA GLU A 79 10.81 -0.01 2.73
C GLU A 79 9.79 -0.84 1.93
N ASP A 80 9.06 -1.75 2.58
CA ASP A 80 8.00 -2.55 1.96
C ASP A 80 6.61 -1.89 2.09
N LEU A 81 6.54 -0.70 2.70
CA LEU A 81 5.31 0.08 2.86
C LEU A 81 5.48 1.47 2.26
N ILE A 82 4.47 1.92 1.52
CA ILE A 82 4.41 3.30 1.02
C ILE A 82 3.13 4.01 1.47
N PRO A 83 3.20 5.31 1.81
CA PRO A 83 2.05 6.10 2.21
C PRO A 83 1.24 6.58 1.00
N LEU A 84 -0.08 6.44 1.05
CA LEU A 84 -1.00 6.95 0.02
C LEU A 84 -2.25 7.53 0.67
N HIS A 85 -2.78 8.62 0.11
CA HIS A 85 -4.15 9.05 0.43
C HIS A 85 -5.14 7.98 -0.03
N HIS A 86 -6.29 7.87 0.65
CA HIS A 86 -7.33 6.88 0.34
C HIS A 86 -7.67 6.82 -1.16
N GLY A 87 -8.05 7.94 -1.79
CA GLY A 87 -8.37 7.96 -3.22
C GLY A 87 -7.18 7.59 -4.13
N CYS A 88 -5.97 8.02 -3.78
CA CYS A 88 -4.75 7.62 -4.51
C CYS A 88 -4.50 6.11 -4.42
N HIS A 89 -4.74 5.54 -3.25
CA HIS A 89 -4.58 4.13 -2.97
C HIS A 89 -5.59 3.29 -3.77
N GLU A 90 -6.84 3.74 -3.85
CA GLU A 90 -7.88 3.10 -4.65
C GLU A 90 -7.55 3.12 -6.14
N VAL A 91 -7.16 4.27 -6.69
CA VAL A 91 -6.80 4.39 -8.12
C VAL A 91 -5.61 3.51 -8.46
N LEU A 92 -4.59 3.47 -7.60
CA LEU A 92 -3.45 2.56 -7.75
C LEU A 92 -3.90 1.10 -7.84
N HIS A 93 -4.76 0.67 -6.91
CA HIS A 93 -5.32 -0.67 -6.93
C HIS A 93 -6.13 -0.97 -8.19
N GLN A 94 -6.95 -0.02 -8.63
CA GLN A 94 -7.76 -0.17 -9.83
C GLN A 94 -6.88 -0.37 -11.08
N LEU A 95 -5.80 0.39 -11.22
CA LEU A 95 -4.87 0.23 -12.34
C LEU A 95 -4.19 -1.14 -12.31
N ILE A 96 -3.62 -1.53 -11.17
CA ILE A 96 -2.93 -2.83 -11.02
C ILE A 96 -3.88 -3.99 -11.27
N ASP A 97 -5.12 -3.94 -10.78
CA ASP A 97 -6.07 -5.04 -10.92
C ASP A 97 -6.69 -5.14 -12.33
N ARG A 98 -6.74 -4.03 -13.09
CA ARG A 98 -7.24 -4.02 -14.47
C ARG A 98 -6.17 -4.45 -15.48
N ASP A 99 -4.91 -4.09 -15.26
CA ASP A 99 -3.81 -4.44 -16.15
C ASP A 99 -3.35 -5.89 -15.91
N THR A 100 -3.43 -6.74 -16.93
CA THR A 100 -3.08 -8.17 -16.82
C THR A 100 -1.59 -8.42 -16.66
N LEU A 101 -0.73 -7.54 -17.18
CA LEU A 101 0.71 -7.62 -17.03
C LEU A 101 1.11 -7.24 -15.60
N LEU A 102 0.59 -6.12 -15.10
CA LEU A 102 0.85 -5.68 -13.72
C LEU A 102 0.29 -6.67 -12.70
N SER A 103 -0.91 -7.21 -12.93
CA SER A 103 -1.56 -8.11 -11.96
C SER A 103 -0.98 -9.54 -11.92
N ARG A 104 -0.36 -10.03 -13.01
CA ARG A 104 0.02 -11.45 -13.12
C ARG A 104 1.48 -11.74 -13.46
N GLN A 105 2.19 -10.81 -14.09
CA GLN A 105 3.55 -11.09 -14.60
C GLN A 105 4.66 -10.31 -13.87
N ARG A 106 4.28 -9.51 -12.87
CA ARG A 106 5.20 -8.67 -12.11
C ARG A 106 5.14 -8.99 -10.63
N SER A 107 6.26 -8.73 -9.94
CA SER A 107 6.24 -8.71 -8.48
C SER A 107 5.31 -7.58 -8.01
N ARG A 108 4.83 -7.66 -6.76
CA ARG A 108 3.96 -6.61 -6.20
C ARG A 108 4.66 -5.25 -6.18
N ARG A 109 5.96 -5.23 -5.91
CA ARG A 109 6.82 -4.05 -5.96
C ARG A 109 6.89 -3.48 -7.38
N ASP A 110 7.32 -4.27 -8.36
CA ASP A 110 7.44 -3.80 -9.75
C ASP A 110 6.10 -3.31 -10.32
N ALA A 111 5.00 -4.00 -9.99
CA ALA A 111 3.66 -3.61 -10.41
C ALA A 111 3.25 -2.26 -9.81
N THR A 112 3.59 -2.02 -8.54
CA THR A 112 3.29 -0.78 -7.84
C THR A 112 4.14 0.36 -8.37
N ASP A 113 5.44 0.15 -8.53
CA ASP A 113 6.37 1.17 -9.04
C ASP A 113 5.97 1.60 -10.45
N THR A 114 5.67 0.64 -11.33
CA THR A 114 5.19 0.92 -12.69
C THR A 114 3.86 1.69 -12.67
N ALA A 115 2.90 1.26 -11.85
CA ALA A 115 1.60 1.92 -11.76
C ALA A 115 1.71 3.35 -11.21
N LEU A 116 2.59 3.60 -10.23
CA LEU A 116 2.84 4.95 -9.72
C LEU A 116 3.43 5.86 -10.78
N ILE A 117 4.36 5.37 -11.61
CA ILE A 117 4.92 6.15 -12.72
C ILE A 117 3.81 6.55 -13.69
N LEU A 118 2.99 5.59 -14.14
CA LEU A 118 1.90 5.86 -15.09
C LEU A 118 0.88 6.85 -14.54
N LEU A 119 0.48 6.70 -13.27
CA LEU A 119 -0.50 7.60 -12.66
C LEU A 119 0.06 9.00 -12.42
N ARG A 120 1.34 9.13 -12.05
CA ARG A 120 1.98 10.45 -11.91
C ARG A 120 2.05 11.19 -13.24
N ILE A 121 2.34 10.49 -14.34
CA ILE A 121 2.30 11.08 -15.69
C ILE A 121 0.88 11.56 -16.01
N ALA A 122 -0.14 10.72 -15.82
CA ALA A 122 -1.53 11.08 -16.09
C ALA A 122 -2.00 12.29 -15.28
N ILE A 123 -1.65 12.36 -13.98
CA ILE A 123 -1.98 13.52 -13.11
C ILE A 123 -1.27 14.78 -13.60
N ALA A 124 -0.01 14.68 -14.01
CA ALA A 124 0.75 15.83 -14.52
C ALA A 124 0.16 16.36 -15.84
N GLU A 125 -0.27 15.47 -16.74
CA GLU A 125 -0.95 15.82 -17.99
C GLU A 125 -2.30 16.49 -17.73
N GLU A 126 -3.12 15.96 -16.81
CA GLU A 126 -4.40 16.54 -16.44
C GLU A 126 -4.23 17.97 -15.86
N ASN A 127 -3.27 18.16 -14.96
CA ASN A 127 -2.97 19.46 -14.38
C ASN A 127 -2.40 20.48 -15.38
N ALA A 128 -1.75 20.03 -16.46
CA ALA A 128 -1.25 20.92 -17.51
C ALA A 128 -2.35 21.42 -18.46
N HIS A 129 -3.53 20.79 -18.42
CA HIS A 129 -4.69 21.11 -19.26
C HIS A 129 -5.85 21.76 -18.48
N ALA A 130 -5.69 21.97 -17.16
CA ALA A 130 -6.64 22.63 -16.27
C ALA A 130 -6.29 24.11 -16.06
#